data_AF-A0A962CGH3-F1
#
_entry.id   AF-A0A962CGH3-F1
#
_cell.length_a   1.000
_cell.length_b   1.000
_cell.length_c   1.000
_cell.angle_alpha   90.00
_cell.angle_beta   90.00
_cell.angle_gamma   90.00
#
_symmetry.space_group_name_H-M   'P 1'
#
loop_
_entity.id
_entity.type
_entity.pdbx_description
1 polymer ?
#
loop_
_entity_poly.entity_id
_entity_poly.type
_entity_poly.pdbx_seq_one_letter_code
_entity_poly.pdbx_strand_id
1 'polypeptide(L)'
;GSRSIVSGDAALHGYTRDAFNEIDVLFPRLPNPTLVMYIFPHLAGDAGAPVPGYTTAFPMYEQVEYALPGEVRSQQGGIHR
;
A
#
# COMPACT_ATOMS: atom_id res chain seq x y z
N GLY A 1 42.91 21.35 -5.27
CA GLY A 1 42.40 20.12 -4.64
C GLY A 1 41.86 19.21 -5.72
N SER A 2 42.60 18.17 -6.07
CA SER A 2 42.25 17.17 -7.08
C SER A 2 41.30 16.14 -6.48
N ARG A 3 40.00 16.28 -6.74
CA ARG A 3 39.00 15.27 -6.43
C ARG A 3 38.95 14.29 -7.61
N SER A 4 39.45 13.07 -7.38
CA SER A 4 39.44 12.01 -8.39
C SER A 4 38.01 11.52 -8.59
N ILE A 5 37.49 11.62 -9.82
CA ILE A 5 36.22 11.03 -10.20
C ILE A 5 36.48 9.59 -10.64
N VAL A 6 36.00 8.63 -9.85
CA VAL A 6 36.04 7.21 -10.22
C VAL A 6 34.97 6.99 -11.27
N SER A 7 35.37 6.76 -12.52
CA SER A 7 34.46 6.42 -13.62
C SER A 7 34.49 4.93 -13.91
N GLY A 8 33.33 4.32 -14.11
CA GLY A 8 33.15 2.92 -14.48
C GLY A 8 32.13 2.18 -13.59
N ASP A 9 31.77 0.96 -13.98
CA ASP A 9 30.74 0.12 -13.32
C ASP A 9 30.92 -0.03 -11.80
N ALA A 10 32.16 0.10 -11.30
CA ALA A 10 32.47 0.10 -9.87
C ALA A 10 31.84 1.28 -9.10
N ALA A 11 31.64 2.45 -9.71
CA ALA A 11 30.94 3.59 -9.11
C ALA A 11 29.41 3.38 -9.06
N LEU A 12 28.88 2.52 -9.93
CA LEU A 12 27.45 2.21 -10.04
C LEU A 12 27.04 1.01 -9.18
N HIS A 13 28.00 0.19 -8.74
CA HIS A 13 27.77 -1.07 -8.03
C HIS A 13 27.05 -0.93 -6.68
N GLY A 14 27.01 0.27 -6.09
CA GLY A 14 26.18 0.61 -4.92
C GLY A 14 24.85 1.26 -5.30
N TYR A 15 24.85 2.16 -6.29
CA TYR A 15 23.67 2.89 -6.76
C TYR A 15 22.56 1.95 -7.24
N THR A 16 22.89 0.88 -7.96
CA THR A 16 21.89 -0.09 -8.46
C THR A 16 21.39 -1.04 -7.38
N ARG A 17 22.19 -1.29 -6.34
CA ARG A 17 21.82 -2.16 -5.21
C ARG A 17 20.95 -1.44 -4.19
N ASP A 18 21.13 -0.12 -4.03
CA ASP A 18 20.23 0.75 -3.27
C ASP A 18 18.96 1.13 -4.07
N ALA A 19 19.06 1.38 -5.38
CA ALA A 19 17.90 1.78 -6.20
C ALA A 19 16.77 0.73 -6.24
N PHE A 20 17.09 -0.57 -6.19
CA PHE A 20 16.09 -1.64 -6.12
C PHE A 20 15.38 -1.68 -4.76
N ASN A 21 16.10 -1.38 -3.67
CA ASN A 21 15.51 -1.26 -2.34
C ASN A 21 14.81 0.09 -2.12
N GLU A 22 15.18 1.15 -2.84
CA GLU A 22 14.64 2.50 -2.66
C GLU A 22 13.15 2.58 -2.94
N ILE A 23 12.65 1.91 -3.98
CA ILE A 23 11.23 2.01 -4.33
C ILE A 23 10.34 1.40 -3.22
N ASP A 24 10.68 0.21 -2.74
CA ASP A 24 9.93 -0.46 -1.66
C ASP A 24 10.11 0.22 -0.29
N VAL A 25 11.23 0.92 -0.08
CA VAL A 25 11.51 1.66 1.17
C VAL A 25 10.89 3.05 1.19
N LEU A 26 10.87 3.76 0.06
CA LEU A 26 10.33 5.12 -0.04
C LEU A 26 8.82 5.13 -0.23
N PHE A 27 8.29 4.15 -0.97
CA PHE A 27 6.87 4.04 -1.29
C PHE A 27 6.35 2.64 -0.96
N PRO A 28 6.16 2.31 0.33
CA PRO A 28 5.55 1.04 0.71
C PRO A 28 4.07 1.01 0.32
N ARG A 29 3.54 -0.18 0.02
CA ARG A 29 2.11 -0.36 -0.25
C ARG A 29 1.27 -0.07 0.99
N LEU A 30 0.15 0.63 0.82
CA LEU A 30 -0.83 0.81 1.88
C LEU A 30 -1.57 -0.51 2.17
N PRO A 31 -1.89 -0.80 3.46
CA PRO A 31 -2.77 -1.90 3.78
C PRO A 31 -4.15 -1.64 3.17
N ASN A 32 -4.72 -2.68 2.55
CA ASN A 32 -6.06 -2.63 1.98
C ASN A 32 -7.00 -3.53 2.79
N PRO A 33 -7.59 -3.03 3.90
CA PRO A 33 -8.47 -3.82 4.73
C PRO A 33 -9.77 -4.16 4.00
N THR A 34 -10.37 -5.30 4.37
CA THR A 34 -11.72 -5.63 3.95
C THR A 34 -12.73 -4.86 4.79
N LEU A 35 -13.60 -4.10 4.13
CA LEU A 35 -14.75 -3.45 4.74
C LEU A 35 -15.95 -4.38 4.69
N VAL A 36 -16.78 -4.30 5.73
CA VAL A 36 -17.99 -5.12 5.88
C VAL A 36 -19.17 -4.18 6.02
N MET A 37 -20.17 -4.33 5.14
CA MET A 37 -21.37 -3.50 5.14
C MET A 37 -22.61 -4.36 5.33
N TYR A 38 -23.50 -3.93 6.22
CA TYR A 38 -24.83 -4.52 6.39
C TYR A 38 -25.86 -3.73 5.56
N ILE A 39 -26.62 -4.44 4.76
CA ILE A 39 -27.75 -3.91 4.00
C ILE A 39 -29.02 -4.23 4.78
N PHE A 40 -29.76 -3.19 5.19
CA PHE A 40 -31.07 -3.36 5.83
C PHE A 40 -32.11 -3.84 4.81
N PRO A 41 -33.08 -4.70 5.20
CA PRO A 41 -34.18 -5.08 4.33
C PRO A 41 -34.93 -3.86 3.77
N HIS A 42 -35.18 -3.81 2.47
CA HIS A 42 -35.88 -2.70 1.80
C HIS A 42 -36.53 -3.15 0.48
N LEU A 43 -37.32 -2.27 -0.15
CA LEU A 43 -37.84 -2.47 -1.50
C LEU A 43 -36.93 -1.73 -2.50
N ALA A 44 -36.65 -2.34 -3.65
CA ALA A 44 -35.77 -1.76 -4.67
C ALA A 44 -36.37 -1.83 -6.08
N GLY A 45 -35.96 -0.87 -6.92
CA GLY A 45 -36.41 -0.72 -8.31
C GLY A 45 -37.87 -0.28 -8.46
N ASP A 46 -38.30 -0.01 -9.69
CA ASP A 46 -39.64 0.52 -9.99
C ASP A 46 -40.77 -0.48 -9.64
N ALA A 47 -40.47 -1.78 -9.70
CA ALA A 47 -41.40 -2.84 -9.33
C ALA A 47 -41.52 -3.05 -7.81
N GLY A 48 -40.69 -2.39 -6.99
CA GLY A 48 -40.71 -2.53 -5.53
C GLY A 48 -40.36 -3.95 -5.06
N ALA A 49 -39.40 -4.60 -5.72
CA ALA A 49 -39.02 -5.96 -5.37
C ALA A 49 -38.37 -6.01 -3.97
N PRO A 50 -38.68 -7.01 -3.13
CA PRO A 50 -38.13 -7.11 -1.79
C PRO A 50 -36.66 -7.54 -1.83
N VAL A 51 -35.83 -6.80 -1.10
CA VAL A 51 -34.42 -7.11 -0.86
C VAL A 51 -34.27 -7.54 0.61
N PRO A 52 -33.78 -8.78 0.89
CA PRO A 52 -33.58 -9.23 2.26
C PRO A 52 -32.39 -8.51 2.92
N GLY A 53 -32.27 -8.63 4.23
CA GLY A 53 -31.07 -8.17 4.93
C GLY A 53 -29.89 -9.10 4.68
N TYR A 54 -28.72 -8.56 4.37
CA TYR A 54 -27.49 -9.34 4.20
C TYR A 54 -26.25 -8.50 4.49
N THR A 55 -25.11 -9.17 4.64
CA THR A 55 -23.80 -8.55 4.81
C THR A 55 -22.96 -8.79 3.57
N THR A 56 -22.23 -7.77 3.12
CA THR A 56 -21.28 -7.85 2.02
C THR A 56 -19.90 -7.40 2.47
N ALA A 57 -18.86 -7.94 1.84
CA ALA A 57 -17.47 -7.62 2.13
C ALA A 57 -16.77 -7.16 0.83
N PHE A 58 -16.02 -6.06 0.91
CA PHE A 58 -15.31 -5.49 -0.24
C PHE A 58 -14.01 -4.80 0.22
N PRO A 59 -12.99 -4.69 -0.65
CA PRO A 59 -11.75 -4.01 -0.29
C PRO A 59 -11.96 -2.50 -0.10
N MET A 60 -11.17 -1.88 0.78
CA MET A 60 -11.20 -0.43 0.98
C MET A 60 -10.71 0.35 -0.25
N TYR A 61 -9.70 -0.17 -0.95
CA TYR A 61 -9.16 0.40 -2.19
C TYR A 61 -9.37 -0.55 -3.38
N GLU A 62 -9.71 0.00 -4.54
CA GLU A 62 -9.87 -0.79 -5.78
C GLU A 62 -8.53 -1.21 -6.38
N GLN A 63 -7.48 -0.43 -6.12
CA GLN A 63 -6.14 -0.60 -6.68
C GLN A 63 -5.10 -0.68 -5.57
N VAL A 64 -3.87 -1.04 -5.94
CA VAL A 64 -2.74 -1.01 -5.01
C VAL A 64 -2.31 0.43 -4.84
N GLU A 65 -2.54 0.97 -3.65
CA GLU A 65 -2.08 2.30 -3.28
C GLU A 65 -0.70 2.23 -2.62
N TYR A 66 0.12 3.24 -2.91
CA TYR A 66 1.43 3.41 -2.31
C TYR A 66 1.41 4.60 -1.36
N ALA A 67 1.99 4.42 -0.19
CA ALA A 67 2.10 5.46 0.80
C ALA A 67 3.23 6.42 0.44
N LEU A 68 3.04 7.70 0.78
CA LEU A 68 4.11 8.69 0.72
C LEU A 68 5.11 8.46 1.87
N PRO A 69 6.36 8.94 1.73
CA PRO A 69 7.35 8.88 2.79
C PRO A 69 6.79 9.45 4.12
N GLY A 70 6.76 8.61 5.16
CA GLY A 70 6.30 8.99 6.50
C GLY A 70 4.82 8.68 6.81
N GLU A 71 4.00 8.27 5.84
CA GLU A 71 2.59 7.92 6.08
C GLU A 71 2.42 6.54 6.72
N VAL A 72 3.33 5.60 6.44
CA VAL A 72 3.38 4.31 7.14
C VAL A 72 4.37 4.43 8.28
N ARG A 73 3.90 4.18 9.52
CA ARG A 73 4.84 3.91 10.62
C ARG A 73 5.64 2.67 10.25
N SER A 74 6.94 2.82 10.03
CA SER A 74 7.85 1.69 9.98
C SER A 74 7.55 0.85 11.22
N GLN A 75 7.24 -0.44 11.03
CA GLN A 75 7.07 -1.37 12.14
C GLN A 75 8.44 -1.66 12.78
N GLN A 76 9.11 -0.63 13.32
CA GLN A 76 10.29 -0.75 14.16
C GLN A 76 9.81 -0.59 15.60
N GLY A 77 9.38 -1.70 16.20
CA GLY A 77 8.86 -1.68 17.56
C GLY A 77 8.77 -3.05 18.23
N GLY A 78 9.56 -4.04 17.83
CA GLY A 78 9.44 -5.36 18.44
C GLY A 78 10.61 -6.29 18.22
N ILE A 79 11.80 -5.99 18.77
CA ILE A 79 12.66 -6.98 19.45
C ILE A 79 13.48 -6.26 20.52
N HIS A 80 13.01 -6.28 21.77
CA HIS A 80 13.87 -6.21 22.94
C HIS A 80 13.31 -7.17 24.00
N ARG A 81 13.80 -8.40 23.98
CA ARG A 81 14.02 -9.25 25.14
C ARG A 81 15.33 -9.98 24.95
#